data_AF-A0A6B9F6Y3-F1
#
_entry.id   AF-A0A6B9F6Y3-F1
#
_cell.length_a   1.000
_cell.length_b   1.000
_cell.length_c   1.000
_cell.angle_alpha   90.00
_cell.angle_beta   90.00
_cell.angle_gamma   90.00
#
_symmetry.space_group_name_H-M   'P 1'
#
loop_
_entity.id
_entity.type
_entity.pdbx_description
1 polymer ?
#
loop_
_entity_poly.entity_id
_entity_poly.type
_entity_poly.pdbx_seq_one_letter_code
_entity_poly.pdbx_strand_id
1 'polypeptide(L)' 'MRPQSTQYEKLRGVLSEADEPLTAREILSLLEEHEEFESAHRVATVLGRWAEEGDVEVLQGSPYRYRLNT' A
#
# COMPACT_ATOMS: atom_id res chain seq x y z
N MET A 1 12.40 12.39 9.86
CA MET A 1 11.48 11.41 9.24
C MET A 1 11.25 11.80 7.80
N ARG A 2 11.37 10.85 6.86
CA ARG A 2 10.93 11.09 5.47
C ARG A 2 9.41 10.93 5.44
N PRO A 3 8.65 11.84 4.80
CA PRO A 3 7.18 11.75 4.78
C PRO A 3 6.67 10.42 4.20
N GLN A 4 7.43 9.83 3.26
CA GLN A 4 7.11 8.53 2.66
C GLN A 4 7.22 7.35 3.64
N SER A 5 8.03 7.46 4.69
CA SER A 5 8.16 6.41 5.72
C SER A 5 6.91 6.34 6.58
N THR A 6 6.36 7.48 6.98
CA THR A 6 5.12 7.54 7.76
C THR A 6 3.91 7.07 6.95
N GLN A 7 3.83 7.46 5.67
CA GLN A 7 2.81 6.94 4.75
C GLN A 7 2.91 5.41 4.63
N TYR A 8 4.12 4.89 4.50
CA TYR A 8 4.31 3.45 4.40
C TYR A 8 3.93 2.70 5.66
N GLU A 9 4.23 3.22 6.86
CA GLU A 9 3.84 2.58 8.12
C GLU A 9 2.31 2.40 8.21
N LYS A 10 1.53 3.39 7.77
CA LYS A 10 0.06 3.27 7.69
C LYS A 10 -0.38 2.20 6.68
N LEU A 11 0.19 2.23 5.47
CA LEU A 11 -0.12 1.23 4.44
C LEU A 11 0.27 -0.19 4.87
N ARG A 12 1.41 -0.32 5.54
CA ARG A 12 1.90 -1.57 6.12
C ARG A 12 0.93 -2.08 7.19
N GLY A 13 0.38 -1.20 8.03
CA GLY A 13 -0.69 -1.57 8.98
C GLY A 13 -1.86 -2.25 8.28
N VAL A 14 -2.45 -1.58 7.28
CA VAL A 14 -3.57 -2.13 6.49
C VAL A 14 -3.21 -3.45 5.81
N LEU A 15 -2.05 -3.53 5.16
CA LEU A 15 -1.61 -4.76 4.51
C LEU A 15 -1.27 -5.90 5.48
N SER A 16 -0.90 -5.59 6.72
CA SER A 16 -0.62 -6.59 7.76
C SER A 16 -1.88 -7.18 8.38
N GLU A 17 -2.97 -6.41 8.40
CA GLU A 17 -4.28 -6.87 8.85
C GLU A 17 -5.04 -7.62 7.76
N ALA A 18 -4.63 -7.47 6.50
CA ALA A 18 -5.27 -8.12 5.36
C ALA A 18 -4.75 -9.55 5.18
N ASP A 19 -5.66 -10.53 5.24
CA ASP A 19 -5.36 -11.94 4.94
C ASP A 19 -5.15 -12.21 3.44
N GLU A 20 -5.65 -11.32 2.58
CA GLU A 20 -5.54 -11.42 1.12
C GLU A 20 -4.87 -10.20 0.49
N PRO A 21 -4.24 -10.33 -0.69
CA PRO A 21 -3.65 -9.20 -1.39
C PRO A 21 -4.70 -8.18 -1.82
N LEU A 22 -4.47 -6.93 -1.44
CA LEU A 22 -5.38 -5.82 -1.66
C LEU A 22 -4.96 -4.97 -2.85
N THR A 23 -5.94 -4.42 -3.55
CA THR A 23 -5.71 -3.41 -4.58
C THR A 23 -5.46 -2.05 -3.96
N ALA A 24 -4.82 -1.15 -4.70
CA ALA A 24 -4.59 0.22 -4.22
C ALA A 24 -5.89 0.98 -3.89
N ARG A 25 -7.02 0.62 -4.52
CA ARG A 25 -8.33 1.18 -4.19
C ARG A 25 -8.89 0.63 -2.90
N GLU A 26 -8.79 -0.67 -2.66
CA GLU A 26 -9.24 -1.29 -1.42
C GLU A 26 -8.44 -0.77 -0.23
N ILE A 27 -7.12 -0.67 -0.37
CA ILE A 27 -6.25 -0.08 0.65
C ILE A 27 -6.66 1.36 0.95
N LEU A 28 -6.94 2.17 -0.08
CA LEU A 28 -7.42 3.54 0.11
C LEU A 28 -8.76 3.59 0.86
N SER A 29 -9.68 2.68 0.57
CA SER A 29 -10.98 2.62 1.24
C SER A 29 -10.88 2.17 2.70
N LEU A 30 -9.86 1.36 3.05
CA LEU A 30 -9.61 0.89 4.41
C LEU A 30 -8.85 1.92 5.26
N LEU A 31 -8.16 2.86 4.63
CA LEU A 31 -7.55 3.98 5.32
C LEU A 31 -8.65 4.94 5.80
N GLU A 32 -8.90 4.96 7.11
CA GLU A 32 -9.89 5.85 7.74
C GLU A 32 -9.53 7.35 7.63
N GLU A 33 -8.25 7.67 7.35
CA GLU A 33 -7.75 9.04 7.17
C GLU A 33 -7.40 9.32 5.69
N HIS A 34 -8.38 9.78 4.92
CA HIS A 34 -8.23 10.06 3.48
C HIS A 34 -7.35 11.29 3.14
N GLU A 35 -6.89 12.08 4.11
CA GLU A 35 -6.16 13.33 3.82
C GLU A 35 -4.71 13.12 3.33
N GLU A 36 -4.03 12.04 3.74
CA GLU A 36 -2.64 11.78 3.30
C GLU A 36 -2.54 11.01 1.98
N PHE A 37 -3.60 10.31 1.60
CA PHE A 37 -3.68 9.49 0.40
C PHE A 37 -4.77 10.02 -0.52
N GLU A 38 -4.47 11.11 -1.22
CA GLU A 38 -5.39 11.82 -2.13
C GLU A 38 -5.97 10.92 -3.24
N SER A 39 -5.36 9.75 -3.51
CA SER A 39 -5.86 8.78 -4.50
C SER A 39 -5.24 7.39 -4.38
N ALA A 40 -5.89 6.40 -4.99
CA ALA A 40 -5.34 5.05 -5.14
C ALA A 40 -4.04 5.04 -5.95
N HIS A 41 -3.85 6.02 -6.84
CA HIS A 41 -2.58 6.17 -7.56
C HIS A 41 -1.43 6.52 -6.61
N ARG A 42 -1.67 7.42 -5.64
CA ARG A 42 -0.69 7.76 -4.59
C ARG A 42 -0.27 6.52 -3.80
N VAL A 43 -1.25 5.70 -3.42
CA VAL A 43 -1.00 4.41 -2.74
C VAL A 43 -0.12 3.50 -3.58
N ALA A 44 -0.45 3.34 -4.87
CA ALA A 44 0.34 2.53 -5.79
C ALA A 44 1.78 3.03 -5.95
N THR A 45 2.00 4.34 -5.99
CA THR A 45 3.35 4.94 -6.06
C THR A 45 4.18 4.63 -4.82
N VAL A 46 3.60 4.75 -3.62
CA VAL A 46 4.31 4.46 -2.36
C VAL A 46 4.63 2.97 -2.30
N LEU A 47 3.65 2.09 -2.54
CA LEU A 47 3.86 0.64 -2.50
C LEU A 47 4.83 0.15 -3.57
N GLY A 48 4.81 0.74 -4.76
CA GLY A 48 5.76 0.41 -5.84
C GLY A 48 7.20 0.67 -5.42
N ARG A 49 7.45 1.75 -4.67
CA ARG A 49 8.78 2.05 -4.14
C ARG A 49 9.27 1.02 -3.13
N TRP A 50 8.42 0.61 -2.20
CA TRP A 50 8.76 -0.42 -1.20
C TRP A 50 8.81 -1.82 -1.78
N ALA A 51 8.15 -2.05 -2.92
CA ALA A 51 8.30 -3.27 -3.68
C ALA A 51 9.67 -3.39 -4.36
N GLU A 52 10.26 -2.28 -4.82
CA GLU A 52 11.65 -2.26 -5.28
C GLU A 52 12.64 -2.59 -4.15
N GLU A 53 12.33 -2.19 -2.90
CA GLU A 53 13.13 -2.51 -1.72
C GLU A 53 12.90 -3.96 -1.22
N GLY A 54 11.85 -4.63 -1.69
CA GLY A 54 11.53 -6.03 -1.38
C GLY A 54 10.59 -6.24 -0.19
N ASP A 55 10.14 -5.17 0.46
CA ASP A 55 9.22 -5.24 1.61
C ASP A 55 7.77 -5.50 1.19
N VAL A 56 7.41 -5.16 -0.05
CA VAL A 56 6.06 -5.34 -0.61
C VAL A 56 6.14 -6.20 -1.86
N GLU A 57 5.26 -7.18 -1.97
CA GLU A 57 5.08 -7.95 -3.19
C GLU A 57 3.96 -7.33 -4.04
N VAL A 58 4.26 -7.07 -5.33
CA VAL A 58 3.28 -6.64 -6.32
C VAL A 58 2.85 -7.84 -7.14
N LEU A 59 1.60 -8.25 -6.95
CA LEU A 59 0.99 -9.34 -7.69
C LEU A 59 0.40 -8.80 -8.98
N GLN A 60 0.89 -9.32 -10.10
CA GLN A 60 0.41 -8.93 -11.42
C GLN A 60 -1.03 -9.42 -11.61
N GLY A 61 -1.89 -8.50 -12.07
CA GLY A 61 -3.32 -8.72 -12.28
C GLY A 61 -3.98 -7.45 -12.81
N SER A 62 -5.23 -7.55 -13.26
CA SER A 62 -6.05 -6.39 -13.59
C SER A 62 -7.23 -6.35 -12.62
N PRO A 63 -7.20 -5.49 -11.58
CA PRO A 63 -6.12 -4.56 -11.17
C PRO A 63 -4.94 -5.21 -10.41
N TYR A 64 -3.82 -4.47 -10.30
CA TYR A 64 -2.66 -4.85 -9.47
C TYR A 64 -3.05 -4.99 -8.00
N ARG A 65 -2.44 -5.98 -7.33
CA ARG A 65 -2.62 -6.25 -5.90
C ARG A 65 -1.29 -6.20 -5.16
N TYR A 66 -1.35 -5.90 -3.87
CA TYR A 66 -0.21 -5.67 -2.99
C TYR A 66 -0.34 -6.51 -1.73
N ARG A 67 0.79 -7.06 -1.27
CA ARG A 67 0.92 -7.88 -0.07
C ARG A 67 2.24 -7.56 0.62
N LEU A 68 2.31 -7.67 1.94
CA LEU A 68 3.60 -7.60 2.63
C LEU A 68 4.42 -8.85 2.42
N ASN A 69 5.68 -8.66 2.07
CA ASN A 69 6.66 -9.72 2.01
C ASN A 69 7.28 -9.87 3.41
N THR A 70 6.59 -10.59 4.30
CA THR A 70 7.08 -10.86 5.66
C THR A 70 7.66 -12.26 5.80
#